data_AF-A0A4Y2JUA5-F1
#
_entry.id   AF-A0A4Y2JUA5-F1
#
_cell.length_a   1.000
_cell.length_b   1.000
_cell.length_c   1.000
_cell.angle_alpha   90.00
_cell.angle_beta   90.00
_cell.angle_gamma   90.00
#
_symmetry.space_group_name_H-M   'P 1'
#
loop_
_entity.id
_entity.type
_entity.pdbx_description
1 polymer ?
#
loop_
_entity_poly.entity_id
_entity_poly.type
_entity_poly.pdbx_seq_one_letter_code
_entity_poly.pdbx_strand_id
1 'polypeptide(L)'
;MKNPSSCRELGIAQRGIRGRLKYSPRYSNPFALHKHIHLRWLKAHVGYLGNDCADQLAKEAITKGDPFLLPKPLSYLKAEIKSAALSIWQDNWDNGETGRSTHDIVPRVSNKPVG
;
A
#
# COMPACT_ATOMS: atom_id res chain seq x y z
N MET A 1 10.51 34.02 -1.30
CA MET A 1 9.59 33.19 -0.49
C MET A 1 8.22 33.23 -1.16
N LYS A 2 7.69 32.11 -1.66
CA LYS A 2 6.40 32.08 -2.37
C LYS A 2 5.28 31.73 -1.38
N ASN A 3 4.20 32.51 -1.44
CA ASN A 3 3.10 32.55 -0.47
C ASN A 3 2.23 31.26 -0.55
N PRO A 4 1.94 30.58 0.58
CA PRO A 4 1.15 29.34 0.61
C PRO A 4 -0.31 29.45 0.12
N SER A 5 -0.84 30.66 -0.07
CA SER A 5 -2.20 30.87 -0.60
C SER A 5 -2.35 30.68 -2.12
N SER A 6 -1.26 30.61 -2.89
CA SER A 6 -1.34 30.48 -4.36
C SER A 6 -1.92 29.14 -4.85
N CYS A 7 -1.94 28.12 -3.99
CA CYS A 7 -2.35 26.76 -4.34
C CYS A 7 -3.86 26.54 -4.39
N ARG A 8 -4.66 27.40 -3.77
CA ARG A 8 -6.13 27.20 -3.66
C ARG A 8 -6.93 27.67 -4.88
N GLU A 9 -6.34 28.46 -5.78
CA GLU A 9 -7.09 29.15 -6.85
C GLU A 9 -6.73 28.75 -8.30
N LEU A 10 -5.82 27.81 -8.53
CA LEU A 10 -5.38 27.50 -9.89
C LEU A 10 -6.10 26.27 -10.46
N GLY A 11 -7.20 26.53 -11.19
CA GLY A 11 -7.76 25.59 -12.15
C GLY A 11 -6.73 25.22 -13.20
N ILE A 12 -6.16 24.02 -13.09
CA ILE A 12 -5.06 23.57 -13.95
C ILE A 12 -5.58 23.26 -15.35
N ALA A 13 -5.41 24.17 -16.30
CA ALA A 13 -5.49 23.89 -17.73
C ALA A 13 -4.08 23.66 -18.30
N GLN A 14 -3.81 22.48 -18.86
CA GLN A 14 -2.59 22.23 -19.64
C GLN A 14 -2.92 21.68 -21.04
N ARG A 15 -2.21 22.21 -22.04
CA ARG A 15 -2.41 22.04 -23.48
C ARG A 15 -2.00 20.63 -23.94
N GLY A 16 -2.75 20.12 -24.91
CA GLY A 16 -2.75 18.74 -25.37
C GLY A 16 -1.48 18.25 -26.08
N ILE A 17 -1.25 16.93 -25.96
CA ILE A 17 -0.22 16.19 -26.68
C ILE A 17 -0.95 15.29 -27.70
N ARG A 18 -0.80 15.59 -29.00
CA ARG A 18 -1.30 14.78 -30.12
C ARG A 18 -0.39 13.57 -30.33
N GLY A 19 -0.97 12.37 -30.42
CA GLY A 19 -0.26 11.14 -30.80
C GLY A 19 -1.21 9.94 -30.81
N ARG A 20 -1.58 9.50 -32.01
CA ARG A 20 -2.44 8.33 -32.29
C ARG A 20 -1.57 7.07 -32.28
N LEU A 21 -2.02 5.99 -31.62
CA LEU A 21 -2.14 4.61 -32.17
C LEU A 21 -2.49 3.59 -31.06
N LYS A 22 -2.98 2.44 -31.53
CA LYS A 22 -4.06 1.61 -30.97
C LYS A 22 -3.57 0.45 -30.10
N TYR A 23 -4.37 0.03 -29.12
CA TYR A 23 -4.63 -1.40 -28.83
C TYR A 23 -5.90 -1.61 -27.96
N SER A 24 -6.61 -2.72 -28.20
CA SER A 24 -7.80 -3.21 -27.47
C SER A 24 -7.62 -4.74 -27.33
N PRO A 25 -7.86 -5.36 -26.16
CA PRO A 25 -9.20 -5.93 -25.93
C PRO A 25 -9.72 -5.88 -24.48
N ARG A 26 -10.99 -5.48 -24.41
CA ARG A 26 -12.10 -5.85 -23.51
C ARG A 26 -11.83 -6.74 -22.29
N TYR A 27 -12.09 -6.16 -21.10
CA TYR A 27 -12.86 -6.79 -20.02
C TYR A 27 -13.80 -5.74 -19.42
N SER A 28 -15.12 -5.95 -19.58
CA SER A 28 -16.17 -5.02 -19.16
C SER A 28 -16.64 -5.33 -17.73
N ASN A 29 -16.38 -4.43 -16.79
CA ASN A 29 -16.97 -4.45 -15.44
C ASN A 29 -18.11 -3.41 -15.36
N PRO A 30 -19.36 -3.75 -14.98
CA PRO A 30 -20.53 -2.88 -15.12
C PRO A 30 -20.61 -1.65 -14.18
N PHE A 31 -19.62 -1.42 -13.31
CA PHE A 31 -19.64 -0.32 -12.31
C PHE A 31 -18.62 0.80 -12.56
N ALA A 32 -17.85 0.77 -13.65
CA ALA A 32 -16.93 1.84 -13.98
C ALA A 32 -17.69 2.97 -14.71
N LEU A 33 -18.00 4.07 -14.01
CA LEU A 33 -18.29 5.35 -14.67
C LEU A 33 -17.00 5.73 -15.43
N HIS A 34 -16.94 5.42 -16.74
CA HIS A 34 -15.72 5.48 -17.56
C HIS A 34 -15.20 6.92 -17.71
N LYS A 35 -14.54 7.45 -16.68
CA LYS A 35 -13.62 8.58 -16.85
C LYS A 35 -12.34 8.00 -17.42
N HIS A 36 -12.02 8.34 -18.66
CA HIS A 36 -10.74 8.01 -19.28
C HIS A 36 -9.62 8.78 -18.56
N ILE A 37 -9.10 8.22 -17.47
CA ILE A 37 -8.01 8.81 -16.69
C ILE A 37 -6.69 8.42 -17.36
N HIS A 38 -5.97 9.41 -17.86
CA HIS A 38 -4.62 9.22 -18.39
C HIS A 38 -3.60 9.50 -17.28
N LEU A 39 -3.00 8.43 -16.74
CA LEU A 39 -1.87 8.56 -15.82
C LEU A 39 -0.59 8.83 -16.61
N ARG A 40 0.20 9.81 -16.16
CA ARG A 40 1.53 10.12 -16.71
C ARG A 40 2.49 10.32 -15.55
N TRP A 41 3.69 9.77 -15.69
CA TRP A 41 4.79 10.01 -14.76
C TRP A 41 5.47 11.34 -15.10
N LEU A 42 5.51 12.25 -14.14
CA LEU A 42 6.25 13.51 -14.25
C LEU A 42 7.41 13.48 -13.27
N LYS A 43 8.52 14.11 -13.63
CA LYS A 43 9.70 14.19 -12.76
C LYS A 43 9.45 15.21 -11.64
N ALA A 44 9.71 14.81 -10.40
CA ALA A 44 9.58 15.67 -9.22
C ALA A 44 10.64 16.79 -9.21
N HIS A 45 10.30 17.92 -8.57
CA HIS A 45 11.20 19.06 -8.30
C HIS A 45 11.79 19.77 -9.54
N VAL A 46 11.12 19.68 -10.68
CA VAL A 46 11.49 20.42 -11.91
C VAL A 46 10.69 21.74 -12.04
N GLY A 47 10.04 22.18 -10.96
CA GLY A 47 9.25 23.43 -10.92
C GLY A 47 7.84 23.31 -11.50
N TYR A 48 7.29 22.09 -11.61
CA TYR A 48 5.89 21.89 -11.95
C TYR A 48 5.02 22.29 -10.76
N LEU A 49 4.35 23.45 -10.85
CA LEU A 49 3.57 24.03 -9.76
C LEU A 49 2.55 23.05 -9.16
N GLY A 50 1.86 22.25 -9.99
CA GLY A 50 0.90 21.24 -9.51
C GLY A 50 1.54 20.11 -8.70
N ASN A 51 2.76 19.69 -9.05
CA ASN A 51 3.51 18.68 -8.29
C ASN A 51 3.99 19.26 -6.96
N ASP A 52 4.56 20.46 -6.99
CA ASP A 52 5.09 21.11 -5.79
C ASP A 52 3.95 21.47 -4.81
N CYS A 53 2.79 21.85 -5.35
CA CYS A 53 1.58 22.07 -4.58
C CYS A 53 1.04 20.77 -3.96
N ALA A 54 1.01 19.67 -4.71
CA ALA A 54 0.61 18.36 -4.19
C ALA A 54 1.56 17.87 -3.08
N ASP A 55 2.87 18.07 -3.24
CA ASP A 55 3.89 17.74 -2.23
C ASP A 55 3.71 18.59 -0.96
N GLN A 56 3.45 19.90 -1.12
CA GLN A 56 3.16 20.77 0.01
C GLN A 56 1.87 20.34 0.74
N LEU A 57 0.80 20.03 0.01
CA LEU A 57 -0.45 19.55 0.61
C LEU A 57 -0.25 18.21 1.34
N ALA A 58 0.55 17.30 0.79
CA ALA A 58 0.89 16.05 1.45
C ALA A 58 1.68 16.28 2.76
N LYS A 59 2.65 17.20 2.76
CA LYS A 59 3.39 17.62 3.97
C LYS A 59 2.48 18.27 5.01
N GLU A 60 1.55 19.12 4.58
CA GLU A 60 0.55 19.71 5.47
C GLU A 60 -0.38 18.66 6.06
N ALA A 61 -0.78 17.65 5.27
CA ALA A 61 -1.61 16.55 5.76
C ALA A 61 -0.88 15.68 6.79
N ILE A 62 0.43 15.46 6.65
CA ILE A 62 1.23 14.72 7.65
C ILE A 62 1.39 15.52 8.95
N THR A 63 1.51 16.85 8.86
CA THR A 63 1.73 17.71 10.04
C THR A 63 0.45 18.11 10.77
N LYS A 64 -0.68 18.21 10.05
CA LYS A 64 -2.00 18.54 10.60
C LYS A 64 -2.91 17.33 10.80
N GLY A 65 -2.55 16.19 10.23
CA GLY A 65 -3.29 14.94 10.40
C GLY A 65 -3.20 14.46 11.84
N ASP A 66 -4.29 13.86 12.32
CA ASP A 66 -4.28 13.18 13.62
C ASP A 66 -3.24 12.04 13.54
N PRO A 67 -2.24 12.02 14.43
CA PRO A 67 -1.30 10.91 14.47
C PRO A 67 -2.10 9.62 14.62
N PHE A 68 -1.90 8.66 13.71
CA PHE A 68 -2.46 7.33 13.89
C PHE A 68 -1.70 6.67 15.06
N LEU A 69 -2.17 6.94 16.26
CA LEU A 69 -1.65 6.36 17.49
C LEU A 69 -2.14 4.92 17.55
N LEU A 70 -1.24 4.00 17.25
CA LEU A 70 -1.49 2.60 17.53
C LEU A 70 -1.64 2.45 19.06
N PRO A 71 -2.80 1.97 19.56
CA PRO A 71 -3.01 1.80 21.00
C PRO A 71 -2.08 0.74 21.61
N LYS A 72 -1.45 -0.08 20.76
CA LYS A 72 -0.43 -1.05 21.16
C LYS A 72 0.85 -0.84 20.35
N PRO A 73 2.03 -1.04 20.96
CA PRO A 73 3.29 -1.00 20.24
C PRO A 73 3.29 -1.95 19.03
N LEU A 74 3.96 -1.56 17.95
CA LEU A 74 4.09 -2.40 16.76
C LEU A 74 4.73 -3.77 17.06
N SER A 75 5.62 -3.83 18.04
CA SER A 75 6.22 -5.09 18.52
C SER A 75 5.19 -6.07 19.07
N TYR A 76 4.20 -5.56 19.82
CA TYR A 76 3.11 -6.37 20.35
C TYR A 76 2.24 -6.92 19.22
N LEU A 77 1.83 -6.09 18.27
CA LEU A 77 1.03 -6.55 17.12
C LEU A 77 1.77 -7.62 16.30
N LYS A 78 3.08 -7.43 16.10
CA LYS A 78 3.93 -8.44 15.44
C LYS A 78 4.00 -9.74 16.24
N ALA A 79 4.03 -9.68 17.57
CA ALA A 79 4.03 -10.86 18.43
C ALA A 79 2.69 -11.60 18.35
N GLU A 80 1.57 -10.88 18.40
CA GLU A 80 0.22 -11.46 18.28
C GLU A 80 0.03 -12.18 16.94
N ILE A 81 0.41 -11.54 15.82
CA ILE A 81 0.32 -12.15 14.49
C ILE A 81 1.19 -13.41 14.42
N LYS A 82 2.40 -13.37 14.97
CA LYS A 82 3.29 -14.54 15.02
C LYS A 82 2.69 -15.67 15.86
N SER A 83 2.10 -15.34 17.01
CA SER A 83 1.46 -16.30 17.91
C SER A 83 0.26 -16.98 17.24
N ALA A 84 -0.63 -16.18 16.64
CA ALA A 84 -1.79 -16.69 15.92
C ALA A 84 -1.40 -17.58 14.73
N ALA A 85 -0.41 -17.15 13.94
CA ALA A 85 0.12 -17.96 12.85
C ALA A 85 0.70 -19.28 13.38
N LEU A 86 1.52 -19.24 14.44
CA LEU A 86 2.07 -20.45 15.06
C LEU A 86 0.98 -21.40 15.56
N SER A 87 -0.09 -20.88 16.16
CA SER A 87 -1.22 -21.71 16.61
C SER A 87 -1.87 -22.43 15.45
N ILE A 88 -2.20 -21.72 14.36
CA ILE A 88 -2.82 -22.32 13.17
C ILE A 88 -1.89 -23.37 12.55
N TRP A 89 -0.58 -23.09 12.50
CA TRP A 89 0.41 -24.04 12.00
C TRP A 89 0.52 -25.27 12.89
N GLN A 90 0.50 -25.10 14.20
CA GLN A 90 0.51 -26.21 15.15
C GLN A 90 -0.76 -27.06 15.02
N ASP A 91 -1.94 -26.43 14.91
CA ASP A 91 -3.21 -27.13 14.73
C ASP A 91 -3.21 -27.96 13.44
N ASN A 92 -2.67 -27.41 12.34
CA ASN A 92 -2.50 -28.15 11.09
C ASN A 92 -1.47 -29.27 11.21
N TRP A 93 -0.42 -29.07 12.01
CA TRP A 93 0.62 -30.07 12.24
C TRP A 93 0.09 -31.27 13.05
N ASP A 94 -0.73 -31.00 14.06
CA ASP A 94 -1.27 -32.04 14.94
C ASP A 94 -2.40 -32.85 14.28
N ASN A 95 -3.24 -32.18 13.48
CA ASN A 95 -4.40 -32.79 12.82
C ASN A 95 -4.10 -33.29 11.39
N GLY A 96 -2.90 -33.04 10.87
CA GLY A 96 -2.49 -33.52 9.55
C GLY A 96 -2.31 -35.05 9.53
N GLU A 97 -2.92 -35.71 8.55
CA GLU A 97 -2.73 -37.15 8.31
C GLU A 97 -1.40 -37.47 7.59
N THR A 98 -0.83 -36.49 6.88
CA THR A 98 0.42 -36.66 6.12
C THR A 98 1.62 -36.28 6.97
N GLY A 99 2.71 -37.07 6.90
CA GLY A 99 3.98 -36.72 7.57
C GLY A 99 4.05 -37.05 9.06
N ARG A 100 3.23 -38.00 9.55
CA ARG A 100 3.19 -38.43 10.97
C ARG A 100 4.54 -38.86 11.52
N SER A 101 5.36 -39.55 10.73
CA SER A 101 6.72 -39.92 11.14
C SER A 101 7.62 -38.72 11.44
N THR A 102 7.43 -37.60 10.73
CA THR A 102 8.13 -36.34 11.01
C THR A 102 7.55 -35.63 12.23
N HIS A 103 6.22 -35.71 12.42
CA HIS A 103 5.54 -35.20 13.63
C HIS A 103 6.05 -35.90 14.90
N ASP A 104 6.26 -37.22 14.85
CA ASP A 104 6.77 -37.99 15.99
C ASP A 104 8.18 -37.51 16.44
N ILE A 105 8.99 -37.03 15.50
CA ILE A 105 10.35 -36.52 15.77
C ILE A 105 10.30 -35.05 16.21
N VAL A 106 9.46 -34.23 15.58
CA VAL A 106 9.30 -32.80 15.88
C VAL A 106 7.82 -32.47 16.04
N PRO A 107 7.24 -32.68 17.23
CA PRO A 107 5.81 -32.49 17.43
C PRO A 107 5.41 -31.02 17.55
N ARG A 108 6.37 -30.11 17.77
CA ARG A 108 6.08 -28.69 18.03
C ARG A 108 6.66 -27.78 16.96
N VAL A 109 5.79 -26.97 16.36
CA VAL A 109 6.16 -25.95 15.37
C VAL A 109 6.90 -24.80 16.08
N SER A 110 8.01 -24.38 15.49
CA SER A 110 8.92 -23.42 16.09
C SER A 110 9.53 -22.51 15.01
N ASN A 111 9.59 -21.21 15.31
CA ASN A 111 10.23 -20.21 14.46
C ASN A 111 11.71 -19.98 14.82
N LYS A 112 12.26 -20.75 15.77
CA LYS A 112 13.67 -20.68 16.16
C LYS A 112 14.48 -21.66 15.31
N PRO A 113 15.67 -21.26 14.81
CA PRO A 113 16.55 -22.21 14.15
C PRO A 113 16.95 -23.31 15.13
N VAL A 114 16.91 -24.56 14.65
CA VAL A 114 17.45 -25.70 15.38
C VAL A 114 18.98 -25.59 15.32
N GLY A 115 19.60 -25.41 16.48
CA GLY A 115 21.05 -25.37 16.65
C GLY A 115 21.55 -26.65 17.32
#